data_AF-A0A4Y6RY18-F1
#
_entry.id   AF-A0A4Y6RY18-F1
#
_cell.length_a   1.000
_cell.length_b   1.000
_cell.length_c   1.000
_cell.angle_alpha   90.00
_cell.angle_beta   90.00
_cell.angle_gamma   90.00
#
_symmetry.space_group_name_H-M   'P 1'
#
loop_
_entity.id
_entity.type
_entity.pdbx_description
1 polymer ?
#
loop_
_entity_poly.entity_id
_entity_poly.type
_entity_poly.pdbx_seq_one_letter_code
_entity_poly.pdbx_strand_id
1 'polypeptide(L)' 'MDISLPGVIGAAVGFYIGWLDWKILKGMLQAVETKNRQAGGDGGAVAKYKALLGALSFGIPVIGFPIVGYWAASQLAG' A
#
# COMPACT_ATOMS: atom_id res chain seq x y z
N MET A 1 -14.86 -23.54 -6.93
CA MET A 1 -14.48 -22.12 -6.93
C MET A 1 -14.01 -21.81 -8.33
N ASP A 2 -14.88 -21.24 -9.17
CA ASP A 2 -14.47 -20.82 -10.51
C ASP A 2 -13.71 -19.51 -10.37
N ILE A 3 -12.40 -19.56 -10.64
CA ILE A 3 -11.54 -18.38 -10.61
C ILE A 3 -11.91 -17.53 -11.82
N SER A 4 -12.46 -16.34 -11.56
CA SER A 4 -12.81 -15.36 -12.60
C SER A 4 -11.52 -14.85 -13.24
N LEU A 5 -11.27 -15.17 -14.50
CA LEU A 5 -10.12 -14.65 -15.25
C LEU A 5 -10.09 -13.10 -15.25
N PRO A 6 -11.22 -12.39 -15.47
CA PRO A 6 -11.31 -10.95 -15.27
C PRO A 6 -10.92 -10.51 -13.86
N GLY A 7 -11.41 -11.22 -12.84
CA GLY A 7 -11.03 -10.97 -11.44
C GLY A 7 -9.53 -11.11 -11.21
N VAL A 8 -8.87 -12.13 -11.76
CA VAL A 8 -7.41 -12.30 -11.64
C VAL A 8 -6.65 -11.14 -12.29
N ILE A 9 -7.11 -10.66 -13.44
CA ILE A 9 -6.52 -9.49 -14.10
C ILE A 9 -6.72 -8.23 -13.24
N GLY A 10 -7.91 -8.04 -12.70
CA GLY A 10 -8.21 -6.96 -11.76
C GLY A 10 -7.34 -7.02 -10.50
N ALA A 11 -7.11 -8.21 -9.96
CA ALA A 11 -6.23 -8.43 -8.81
C ALA A 11 -4.78 -8.08 -9.14
N ALA A 12 -4.28 -8.47 -10.32
CA ALA A 12 -2.93 -8.15 -10.77
C ALA A 12 -2.74 -6.63 -10.94
N VAL A 13 -3.72 -5.95 -11.53
CA VAL A 13 -3.71 -4.47 -11.66
C VAL A 13 -3.78 -3.81 -10.29
N GLY A 14 -4.67 -4.28 -9.40
CA GLY A 14 -4.77 -3.79 -8.04
C GLY A 14 -3.47 -3.97 -7.26
N PHE A 15 -2.82 -5.12 -7.38
CA PHE A 15 -1.50 -5.37 -6.80
C PHE A 15 -0.44 -4.40 -7.32
N TYR A 16 -0.41 -4.15 -8.64
CA TYR A 16 0.52 -3.20 -9.25
C TYR A 16 0.32 -1.78 -8.71
N ILE A 17 -0.94 -1.33 -8.60
CA ILE A 17 -1.27 -0.02 -8.01
C ILE A 17 -0.87 0.03 -6.54
N GLY A 18 -1.19 -1.00 -5.75
CA GLY A 18 -0.82 -1.05 -4.34
C GLY A 18 0.69 -1.06 -4.11
N TRP A 19 1.45 -1.66 -5.02
CA TRP A 19 2.91 -1.60 -4.98
C TRP A 19 3.45 -0.19 -5.28
N LEU A 20 2.85 0.55 -6.21
CA LEU A 20 3.21 1.95 -6.48
C LEU A 20 2.90 2.84 -5.28
N ASP A 21 1.71 2.70 -4.69
CA ASP A 21 1.29 3.45 -3.50
C ASP A 21 2.24 3.18 -2.31
N TRP A 22 2.60 1.92 -2.09
CA TRP A 22 3.58 1.55 -1.07
C TRP A 22 4.95 2.23 -1.28
N LYS A 23 5.45 2.30 -2.52
CA LYS A 23 6.71 2.99 -2.82
C LYS A 23 6.64 4.48 -2.46
N ILE A 24 5.52 5.13 -2.78
CA ILE A 24 5.29 6.54 -2.48
C ILE A 24 5.24 6.75 -0.96
N LEU A 25 4.44 5.95 -0.24
CA LEU A 25 4.30 6.02 1.21
C LEU A 25 5.63 5.77 1.93
N LYS A 26 6.42 4.80 1.48
CA LYS A 26 7.75 4.53 2.03
C LYS A 26 8.70 5.72 1.83
N GLY A 27 8.69 6.33 0.64
CA GLY A 27 9.47 7.53 0.36
C GLY A 27 9.04 8.73 1.22
N MET A 28 7.73 8.93 1.39
CA MET A 28 7.19 9.97 2.27
C MET A 28 7.56 9.75 3.73
N LEU A 29 7.45 8.52 4.24
CA LEU A 29 7.83 8.17 5.61
C LEU A 29 9.32 8.48 5.86
N GLN A 30 10.20 8.13 4.92
CA GLN A 30 11.61 8.49 4.99
C GLN A 30 11.80 10.00 5.00
N ALA A 31 11.15 10.74 4.10
CA ALA A 31 11.28 12.19 4.01
C ALA A 31 10.82 12.90 5.29
N VAL A 32 9.73 12.43 5.91
CA VAL A 32 9.23 12.96 7.19
C VAL A 32 10.20 12.64 8.33
N GLU A 33 10.78 11.44 8.36
CA GLU A 33 11.78 11.06 9.35
C GLU A 33 13.06 11.91 9.23
N THR A 34 13.59 12.13 8.01
CA THR A 34 14.75 13.02 7.81
C THR A 34 14.42 14.46 8.18
N LYS A 35 13.23 14.96 7.86
CA LYS A 35 12.79 16.30 8.27
C LYS A 35 12.73 16.46 9.79
N ASN A 36 12.14 15.49 10.50
CA ASN A 36 12.06 15.54 11.97
C ASN A 36 13.44 15.45 12.63
N ARG A 37 14.33 14.64 12.07
CA ARG A 37 15.70 14.49 12.56
C ARG A 37 16.56 15.74 12.30
N GLN A 38 16.36 16.40 11.16
CA GLN A 38 16.98 17.70 10.85
C GLN A 38 16.44 18.84 11.71
N ALA A 39 15.17 18.77 12.13
CA ALA A 39 14.57 19.72 13.05
C ALA A 39 15.01 19.53 14.52
N GLY A 40 15.94 18.61 14.80
CA GLY A 40 16.51 18.39 16.14
C GLY A 40 15.63 17.58 17.11
N GLY A 41 14.56 16.95 16.63
CA GLY A 41 13.73 16.03 17.42
C GLY A 41 14.10 14.56 17.21
N ASP A 42 13.82 13.70 18.18
CA ASP A 42 14.07 12.24 18.19
C ASP A 42 13.29 11.42 17.12
N GLY A 43 12.92 12.01 15.99
CA GLY A 43 12.17 11.37 14.91
C GLY A 43 10.65 11.29 15.14
N GLY A 44 10.16 11.68 16.33
CA GLY A 44 8.73 11.82 16.64
C GLY A 44 7.93 10.51 16.57
N ALA A 45 6.60 10.60 16.47
CA ALA A 45 5.70 9.45 16.39
C ALA A 45 6.01 8.53 15.18
N VAL A 46 6.58 9.08 14.11
CA VAL A 46 7.00 8.33 12.92
C VAL A 46 8.15 7.38 13.23
N ALA A 47 9.14 7.79 14.04
CA ALA A 47 10.20 6.88 14.49
C ALA A 47 9.67 5.83 15.48
N LYS A 48 8.74 6.22 16.36
CA LYS A 48 8.15 5.34 17.37
C LYS A 48 7.26 4.24 16.78
N TYR A 49 6.53 4.55 15.71
CA TYR A 49 5.63 3.62 15.01
C TYR A 49 6.12 3.23 13.62
N LYS A 50 7.42 3.42 13.32
CA LYS A 50 8.00 3.19 11.99
C LYS A 50 7.69 1.80 11.44
N ALA A 51 7.80 0.78 12.28
CA ALA A 51 7.49 -0.60 11.92
C ALA A 51 5.99 -0.81 11.65
N LEU A 52 5.11 -0.21 12.47
CA LEU A 52 3.66 -0.34 12.33
C LEU A 52 3.14 0.44 11.10
N LEU A 53 3.61 1.67 10.90
CA LEU A 53 3.28 2.49 9.73
C LEU A 53 3.82 1.84 8.46
N GLY A 54 5.06 1.35 8.47
CA GLY A 54 5.60 0.58 7.35
C GLY A 54 4.81 -0.69 7.05
N ALA A 55 4.37 -1.42 8.08
CA ALA A 55 3.56 -2.63 7.94
C ALA A 55 2.14 -2.32 7.45
N LEU A 56 1.51 -1.23 7.91
CA LEU A 56 0.19 -0.80 7.43
C LEU A 56 0.26 -0.27 5.99
N SER A 57 1.25 0.57 5.69
CA SER A 57 1.49 1.12 4.36
C SER A 57 1.86 0.04 3.34
N PHE A 58 2.35 -1.11 3.78
CA PHE A 58 2.54 -2.27 2.91
C PHE A 58 1.27 -3.14 2.87
N GLY A 59 0.75 -3.52 4.03
CA GLY A 59 -0.34 -4.50 4.14
C GLY A 59 -1.66 -4.00 3.56
N ILE A 60 -2.03 -2.74 3.79
CA ILE A 60 -3.31 -2.20 3.30
C ILE A 60 -3.31 -2.08 1.77
N PRO A 61 -2.31 -1.45 1.13
CA PRO A 61 -2.32 -1.34 -0.33
C PRO A 61 -2.12 -2.69 -1.03
N VAL A 62 -1.15 -3.49 -0.58
CA VAL A 62 -0.74 -4.73 -1.26
C VAL A 62 -1.78 -5.83 -1.13
N ILE A 63 -2.67 -5.78 -0.13
CA ILE A 63 -3.77 -6.74 0.05
C ILE A 63 -5.10 -6.13 -0.38
N GLY A 64 -5.38 -4.88 0.01
CA GLY A 64 -6.64 -4.21 -0.24
C GLY A 64 -6.89 -3.91 -1.72
N PHE A 65 -5.90 -3.34 -2.43
CA PHE A 65 -6.08 -3.03 -3.84
C PHE A 65 -6.28 -4.26 -4.74
N PRO A 66 -5.58 -5.40 -4.57
CA PRO A 66 -5.89 -6.61 -5.33
C PRO A 66 -7.28 -7.17 -5.04
N ILE A 67 -7.74 -7.13 -3.78
CA ILE A 67 -9.09 -7.62 -3.43
C ILE A 67 -10.15 -6.75 -4.13
N VAL A 68 -10.01 -5.42 -4.04
CA VAL A 68 -10.92 -4.48 -4.70
C VAL A 68 -10.84 -4.63 -6.22
N GLY A 69 -9.64 -4.80 -6.77
CA GLY A 69 -9.41 -5.00 -8.19
C GLY A 69 -10.06 -6.29 -8.71
N TYR A 70 -9.93 -7.39 -7.97
CA TYR A 70 -10.60 -8.65 -8.29
C TYR A 70 -12.10 -8.46 -8.35
N TRP A 71 -12.67 -7.85 -7.31
CA TRP A 71 -14.11 -7.66 -7.21
C TRP A 71 -14.66 -6.73 -8.29
N ALA A 72 -13.97 -5.62 -8.55
CA ALA A 72 -14.35 -4.66 -9.59
C ALA A 72 -14.30 -5.29 -10.99
N ALA A 73 -13.24 -6.04 -11.31
CA ALA A 73 -13.10 -6.65 -12.62
C ALA A 73 -14.03 -7.84 -12.85
N SER A 74 -14.32 -8.63 -11.80
CA SER A 74 -15.36 -9.67 -11.87
C SER A 74 -16.74 -9.06 -12.11
N GLN A 75 -17.12 -7.99 -11.38
CA GLN A 75 -18.41 -7.33 -11.58
C GLN A 75 -18.56 -6.67 -12.96
N LEU A 76 -17.47 -6.15 -13.52
CA LEU A 76 -17.47 -5.58 -14.88
C LEU A 76 -17.62 -6.63 -15.97
N ALA A 77 -17.18 -7.86 -15.72
CA ALA A 77 -17.17 -8.93 -16.71
C ALA A 77 -18.34 -9.92 -16.60
N GLY A 78 -19.12 -9.88 -15.52
CA GLY A 78 -20.31 -10.72 -15.30
C GLY A 78 -20.29 -11.45 -13.97
#